data_AF-A0A285Q2J8-F1
#
_entry.id   AF-A0A285Q2J8-F1
#
_cell.length_a   1.000
_cell.length_b   1.000
_cell.length_c   1.000
_cell.angle_alpha   90.00
_cell.angle_beta   90.00
_cell.angle_gamma   90.00
#
_symmetry.space_group_name_H-M   'P 1'
#
loop_
_entity.id
_entity.type
_entity.pdbx_description
1 polymer ?
#
loop_
_entity_poly.entity_id
_entity_poly.type
_entity_poly.pdbx_seq_one_letter_code
_entity_poly.pdbx_strand_id
1 'polypeptide(L)'
;MSINIERLKIDPRYWKLCGSPDDATHCAVHELGKTWFKIDEGGLPMLWHMRFSEWREGFKADPPVRLIPRPEKSALREWDAPGVPPVGVECEFRIGGGNTKWYSCTVRYVLTGFSHEDADGWRAVVWCPHLGKDQVAHLPRFEFRPIRMPEQCECDEVVEAALSMDCRPSDGMLSRTDFCRALYGAGMLRRPEK
;
A
#
# COMPACT_ATOMS: atom_id res chain seq x y z
N MET A 1 -23.42 -10.39 -4.26
CA MET A 1 -21.98 -10.13 -4.02
C MET A 1 -21.83 -8.64 -3.77
N SER A 2 -21.43 -8.20 -2.58
CA SER A 2 -21.28 -6.77 -2.28
C SER A 2 -19.96 -6.26 -2.88
N ILE A 3 -20.03 -5.19 -3.68
CA ILE A 3 -18.85 -4.57 -4.31
C ILE A 3 -18.32 -3.50 -3.37
N ASN A 4 -17.04 -3.57 -3.03
CA ASN A 4 -16.39 -2.54 -2.22
C ASN A 4 -15.93 -1.37 -3.11
N ILE A 5 -16.68 -0.27 -3.07
CA ILE A 5 -16.44 0.93 -3.89
C ILE A 5 -15.08 1.56 -3.57
N GLU A 6 -14.69 1.63 -2.30
CA GLU A 6 -13.41 2.23 -1.92
C GLU A 6 -12.22 1.42 -2.46
N ARG A 7 -12.33 0.09 -2.46
CA ARG A 7 -11.33 -0.79 -3.05
C ARG A 7 -11.24 -0.63 -4.58
N LEU A 8 -12.37 -0.40 -5.26
CA LEU A 8 -12.37 -0.11 -6.70
C LEU A 8 -11.60 1.17 -7.04
N LYS A 9 -11.58 2.18 -6.18
CA LYS A 9 -10.86 3.43 -6.47
C LYS A 9 -9.35 3.29 -6.46
N ILE A 10 -8.81 2.30 -5.73
CA ILE A 10 -7.37 2.25 -5.39
C ILE A 10 -6.66 0.95 -5.80
N ASP A 11 -7.38 -0.17 -5.97
CA ASP A 11 -6.78 -1.49 -6.21
C ASP A 11 -7.06 -1.99 -7.64
N PRO A 12 -6.10 -1.87 -8.59
CA PRO A 12 -6.29 -2.36 -9.96
C PRO A 12 -6.39 -3.89 -10.03
N ARG A 13 -5.95 -4.64 -9.01
CA ARG A 13 -6.14 -6.10 -8.93
C ARG A 13 -7.58 -6.43 -8.53
N TYR A 14 -8.22 -5.59 -7.72
CA TYR A 14 -9.62 -5.75 -7.37
C TYR A 14 -10.55 -5.60 -8.58
N TRP A 15 -10.19 -4.75 -9.55
CA TRP A 15 -10.90 -4.68 -10.82
C TRP A 15 -10.96 -6.04 -11.52
N LYS A 16 -9.82 -6.75 -11.60
CA LYS A 16 -9.76 -8.10 -12.18
C LYS A 16 -10.58 -9.11 -11.38
N LEU A 17 -10.52 -9.07 -10.04
CA LEU A 17 -11.35 -9.92 -9.18
C LEU A 17 -12.85 -9.67 -9.36
N CYS A 18 -13.22 -8.42 -9.66
CA CYS A 18 -14.60 -8.06 -9.98
C CYS A 18 -15.01 -8.47 -11.41
N GLY A 19 -14.12 -9.03 -12.24
CA GLY A 19 -14.41 -9.40 -13.62
C GLY A 19 -14.39 -8.21 -14.57
N SER A 20 -13.46 -7.27 -14.35
CA SER A 20 -13.24 -6.15 -15.26
C SER A 20 -12.56 -6.60 -16.56
N PRO A 21 -13.05 -6.15 -17.73
CA PRO A 21 -12.33 -6.25 -19.00
C PRO A 21 -10.97 -5.57 -18.95
N ASP A 22 -10.04 -6.07 -19.76
CA ASP A 22 -8.64 -5.63 -19.74
C ASP A 22 -8.47 -4.17 -20.13
N ASP A 23 -9.31 -3.68 -21.04
CA ASP A 23 -9.33 -2.31 -21.56
C ASP A 23 -10.44 -1.45 -20.94
N ALA A 24 -11.08 -1.91 -19.85
CA ALA A 24 -11.99 -1.05 -19.09
C ALA A 24 -11.20 0.11 -18.45
N THR A 25 -11.76 1.31 -18.56
CA THR A 25 -11.18 2.56 -18.02
C THR A 25 -11.98 3.08 -16.82
N HIS A 26 -13.28 2.76 -16.75
CA HIS A 26 -14.19 3.29 -15.75
C HIS A 26 -15.17 2.20 -15.26
N CYS A 27 -15.73 2.38 -14.07
CA CYS A 27 -16.73 1.50 -13.48
C CYS A 27 -17.88 2.32 -12.88
N ALA A 28 -19.13 1.96 -13.18
CA ALA A 28 -20.29 2.41 -12.43
C ALA A 28 -20.76 1.30 -11.50
N VAL A 29 -20.99 1.63 -10.23
CA VAL A 29 -21.60 0.72 -9.26
C VAL A 29 -23.01 1.22 -8.97
N HIS A 30 -23.98 0.32 -9.00
CA HIS A 30 -25.41 0.60 -8.81
C HIS A 30 -26.09 -0.56 -8.07
N GLU A 31 -27.36 -0.39 -7.69
CA GLU A 31 -28.10 -1.40 -6.91
C GLU A 31 -28.15 -2.77 -7.59
N LEU A 32 -28.25 -2.78 -8.92
CA LEU A 32 -28.28 -4.00 -9.73
C LEU A 32 -26.89 -4.62 -9.99
N GLY A 33 -25.80 -4.02 -9.47
CA GLY A 33 -24.44 -4.51 -9.63
C GLY A 33 -23.45 -3.47 -10.14
N LYS A 34 -22.80 -3.76 -11.26
CA LYS A 34 -21.77 -2.89 -11.84
C LYS A 34 -21.75 -2.98 -13.35
N THR A 35 -21.30 -1.89 -13.96
CA THR A 35 -21.10 -1.78 -15.41
C THR A 35 -19.71 -1.21 -15.67
N TRP A 36 -18.97 -1.83 -16.59
CA TRP A 36 -17.65 -1.38 -16.99
C TRP A 36 -17.75 -0.49 -18.22
N PHE A 37 -16.92 0.53 -18.27
CA PHE A 37 -16.91 1.53 -19.33
C PHE A 37 -15.51 1.69 -19.92
N LYS A 38 -15.49 1.97 -21.22
CA LYS A 38 -14.33 2.44 -21.95
C LYS A 38 -14.62 3.85 -22.46
N ILE A 39 -13.86 4.82 -21.97
CA ILE A 39 -14.01 6.24 -22.31
C ILE A 39 -12.68 6.68 -22.90
N ASP A 40 -12.69 6.90 -24.22
CA ASP A 40 -11.55 7.45 -24.94
C ASP A 40 -11.74 8.96 -25.08
N GLU A 41 -10.66 9.75 -25.00
CA GLU A 41 -10.72 11.21 -25.12
C GLU A 41 -11.32 11.62 -26.48
N GLY A 42 -12.59 12.07 -26.46
CA GLY A 42 -13.34 12.51 -27.65
C GLY A 42 -14.31 11.48 -28.26
N GLY A 43 -14.40 10.27 -27.70
CA GLY A 43 -15.33 9.22 -28.14
C GLY A 43 -16.61 9.14 -27.31
N LEU A 44 -17.64 8.48 -27.84
CA LEU A 44 -18.81 8.08 -27.04
C LEU A 44 -18.40 6.98 -26.04
N PRO A 45 -18.87 7.03 -24.79
CA PRO A 45 -18.56 5.99 -23.81
C PRO A 45 -19.11 4.65 -24.28
N MET A 46 -18.25 3.63 -24.31
CA MET A 46 -18.65 2.25 -24.58
C MET A 46 -18.92 1.53 -23.26
N LEU A 47 -20.00 0.73 -23.22
CA LEU A 47 -20.33 -0.14 -22.09
C LEU A 47 -19.93 -1.58 -22.40
N TRP A 48 -19.49 -2.30 -21.37
CA TRP A 48 -19.19 -3.73 -21.48
C TRP A 48 -20.47 -4.55 -21.30
N HIS A 49 -20.84 -5.30 -22.34
CA HIS A 49 -22.01 -6.17 -22.26
C HIS A 49 -21.62 -7.56 -21.77
N MET A 50 -21.81 -7.83 -20.47
CA MET A 50 -21.36 -9.08 -19.83
C MET A 50 -21.81 -10.36 -20.55
N ARG A 51 -23.05 -10.40 -21.08
CA ARG A 51 -23.61 -11.60 -21.76
C ARG A 51 -22.95 -11.91 -23.10
N PHE A 52 -22.47 -10.89 -23.81
CA PHE A 52 -21.91 -11.04 -25.16
C PHE A 52 -20.39 -10.88 -25.17
N SER A 53 -19.80 -10.53 -24.02
CA SER A 53 -18.36 -10.31 -23.87
C SER A 53 -17.78 -9.34 -24.90
N GLU A 54 -18.51 -8.25 -25.15
CA GLU A 54 -18.15 -7.24 -26.14
C GLU A 54 -18.49 -5.83 -25.66
N TRP A 55 -17.78 -4.85 -26.23
CA TRP A 55 -18.05 -3.43 -26.05
C TRP A 55 -19.18 -2.99 -26.97
N ARG A 56 -20.15 -2.26 -26.43
CA ARG A 56 -21.23 -1.64 -27.21
C ARG A 56 -21.30 -0.16 -26.91
N GLU A 57 -21.70 0.64 -27.88
CA GLU A 57 -21.95 2.06 -27.65
C GLU A 57 -22.99 2.21 -26.53
N GLY A 58 -22.65 3.04 -25.54
CA GLY A 58 -23.56 3.39 -24.47
C GLY A 58 -24.75 4.18 -25.00
N PHE A 59 -25.86 4.16 -24.24
CA PHE A 59 -26.98 5.04 -24.52
C PHE A 59 -26.49 6.51 -24.57
N LYS A 60 -26.98 7.31 -25.52
CA LYS A 60 -26.72 8.76 -25.66
C LYS A 60 -27.12 9.61 -24.45
N ALA A 61 -27.64 9.00 -23.39
CA ALA A 61 -27.96 9.69 -22.15
C ALA A 61 -26.68 9.90 -21.35
N ASP A 62 -26.48 11.12 -20.86
CA ASP A 62 -25.43 11.44 -19.88
C ASP A 62 -25.35 10.33 -18.84
N PRO A 63 -24.17 9.74 -18.57
CA PRO A 63 -24.05 8.69 -17.56
C PRO A 63 -24.52 9.29 -16.23
N PRO A 64 -25.63 8.81 -15.63
CA PRO A 64 -26.21 9.44 -14.45
C PRO A 64 -25.43 9.11 -13.16
N VAL A 65 -24.18 8.66 -13.28
CA VAL A 65 -23.44 8.00 -12.21
C VAL A 65 -22.02 8.54 -12.13
N ARG A 66 -21.55 8.80 -10.90
CA ARG A 66 -20.14 9.05 -10.60
C ARG A 66 -19.33 7.82 -11.04
N LEU A 67 -18.73 7.90 -12.22
CA LEU A 67 -17.85 6.86 -12.73
C LEU A 67 -16.58 6.81 -11.89
N ILE A 68 -16.19 5.60 -11.50
CA ILE A 68 -14.94 5.35 -10.79
C ILE A 68 -13.87 5.10 -11.85
N PRO A 69 -12.87 6.00 -11.99
CA PRO A 69 -11.78 5.77 -12.92
C PRO A 69 -10.96 4.56 -12.46
N ARG A 70 -10.42 3.81 -13.42
CA ARG A 70 -9.52 2.71 -13.14
C ARG A 70 -8.22 3.28 -12.58
N PRO A 71 -7.78 2.84 -11.40
CA PRO A 71 -6.50 3.27 -10.86
C PRO A 71 -5.40 2.87 -11.85
N GLU A 72 -4.57 3.84 -12.23
CA GLU A 72 -3.45 3.57 -13.11
C GLU A 72 -2.50 2.56 -12.45
N LYS A 73 -1.92 1.66 -13.26
CA LYS A 73 -0.87 0.75 -12.77
C LYS A 73 0.35 1.53 -12.22
N SER A 74 0.55 2.76 -12.66
CA SER A 74 1.59 3.69 -12.19
C SER A 74 1.38 4.17 -10.75
N ALA A 75 0.14 4.22 -10.24
CA ALA A 75 -0.16 4.58 -8.85
C ALA A 75 0.31 3.54 -7.81
N LEU A 76 0.83 2.40 -8.28
CA LEU A 76 1.55 1.40 -7.47
C LEU A 76 3.07 1.65 -7.41
N ARG A 77 3.61 2.58 -8.19
CA ARG A 77 5.04 2.93 -8.19
C ARG A 77 5.24 4.15 -7.30
N GLU A 78 6.27 4.10 -6.46
CA GLU A 78 6.74 5.19 -5.57
C GLU A 78 5.99 5.33 -4.24
N TRP A 79 5.81 4.23 -3.51
CA TRP A 79 5.70 4.34 -2.07
C TRP A 79 7.11 4.41 -1.46
N ASP A 80 7.64 5.63 -1.40
CA ASP A 80 8.99 5.92 -0.88
C ASP A 80 8.94 6.65 0.48
N ALA A 81 7.74 6.94 0.99
CA ALA A 81 7.51 7.77 2.17
C ALA A 81 7.00 6.98 3.38
N PRO A 82 7.28 7.43 4.63
CA PRO A 82 6.66 6.86 5.82
C PRO A 82 5.15 7.04 5.77
N GLY A 83 4.39 5.96 5.96
CA GLY A 83 2.92 5.99 5.91
C GLY A 83 2.31 4.63 5.58
N VAL A 84 1.02 4.60 5.23
CA VAL A 84 0.33 3.37 4.86
C VAL A 84 0.70 2.99 3.43
N PRO A 85 1.30 1.81 3.20
CA PRO A 85 1.63 1.38 1.86
C PRO A 85 0.36 1.19 1.01
N PRO A 86 0.40 1.46 -0.29
CA PRO A 86 -0.69 1.18 -1.20
C PRO A 86 -1.10 -0.30 -1.17
N VAL A 87 -2.37 -0.57 -1.43
CA VAL A 87 -2.89 -1.95 -1.52
C VAL A 87 -2.16 -2.71 -2.62
N GLY A 88 -1.71 -3.93 -2.31
CA GLY A 88 -1.01 -4.83 -3.22
C GLY A 88 0.51 -4.69 -3.23
N VAL A 89 1.05 -3.72 -2.48
CA VAL A 89 2.50 -3.52 -2.30
C VAL A 89 3.05 -4.54 -1.32
N GLU A 90 4.19 -5.14 -1.68
CA GLU A 90 5.02 -5.91 -0.77
C GLU A 90 5.92 -4.95 0.00
N CYS A 91 5.89 -5.04 1.32
CA CYS A 91 6.57 -4.12 2.22
C CYS A 91 7.01 -4.87 3.47
N GLU A 92 7.69 -4.16 4.36
CA GLU A 92 7.97 -4.64 5.71
C GLU A 92 7.16 -3.86 6.73
N PHE A 93 6.72 -4.54 7.79
CA PHE A 93 6.08 -3.88 8.92
C PHE A 93 6.75 -4.27 10.25
N ARG A 94 6.62 -3.40 11.24
CA ARG A 94 6.94 -3.71 12.65
C ARG A 94 5.83 -3.23 13.58
N ILE A 95 5.78 -3.83 14.77
CA ILE A 95 4.82 -3.47 15.82
C ILE A 95 5.55 -2.63 16.86
N GLY A 96 5.13 -1.37 17.03
CA GLY A 96 5.68 -0.38 17.96
C GLY A 96 7.01 0.25 17.51
N GLY A 97 7.37 1.39 18.12
CA GLY A 97 8.68 2.02 17.97
C GLY A 97 9.70 1.39 18.92
N GLY A 98 10.79 0.83 18.39
CA GLY A 98 11.87 0.20 19.17
C GLY A 98 12.54 -0.97 18.45
N ASN A 99 13.21 -1.82 19.23
CA ASN A 99 14.04 -2.96 18.79
C ASN A 99 13.24 -4.17 18.26
N THR A 100 12.07 -3.92 17.65
CA THR A 100 11.18 -4.94 17.09
C THR A 100 11.57 -5.27 15.65
N LYS A 101 11.69 -6.58 15.38
CA LYS A 101 12.05 -7.11 14.06
C LYS A 101 11.06 -6.66 12.99
N TRP A 102 11.57 -6.31 11.81
CA TRP A 102 10.78 -6.07 10.61
C TRP A 102 10.33 -7.39 9.98
N TYR A 103 9.08 -7.46 9.54
CA TYR A 103 8.51 -8.63 8.91
C TYR A 103 7.99 -8.28 7.52
N SER A 104 8.34 -9.10 6.52
CA SER A 104 7.74 -9.02 5.19
C SER A 104 6.23 -9.22 5.28
N CYS A 105 5.49 -8.41 4.52
CA CYS A 105 4.05 -8.53 4.33
C CYS A 105 3.60 -7.98 2.97
N THR A 106 2.37 -8.31 2.60
CA THR A 106 1.69 -7.71 1.45
C THR A 106 0.46 -6.97 1.93
N VAL A 107 0.30 -5.69 1.59
CA VAL A 107 -0.94 -4.97 1.91
C VAL A 107 -2.08 -5.56 1.10
N ARG A 108 -3.11 -6.05 1.78
CA ARG A 108 -4.30 -6.62 1.14
C ARG A 108 -5.43 -5.60 1.04
N TYR A 109 -5.61 -4.79 2.09
CA TYR A 109 -6.68 -3.80 2.17
C TYR A 109 -6.26 -2.65 3.08
N VAL A 110 -6.69 -1.43 2.77
CA VAL A 110 -6.64 -0.29 3.69
C VAL A 110 -8.08 0.08 4.04
N LEU A 111 -8.36 0.19 5.33
CA LEU A 111 -9.67 0.53 5.87
C LEU A 111 -9.60 1.96 6.41
N THR A 112 -10.49 2.82 5.91
CA THR A 112 -10.68 4.20 6.36
C THR A 112 -12.05 4.34 7.00
N GLY A 113 -12.12 4.92 8.20
CA GLY A 113 -13.37 5.40 8.78
C GLY A 113 -14.30 4.35 9.39
N PHE A 114 -13.91 3.78 10.54
CA PHE A 114 -14.88 3.21 11.47
C PHE A 114 -15.21 4.24 12.57
N SER A 115 -16.49 4.30 12.95
CA SER A 115 -17.19 5.34 13.70
C SER A 115 -16.57 5.86 15.00
N HIS A 116 -16.75 7.17 15.21
CA HIS A 116 -16.99 8.00 16.41
C HIS A 116 -16.22 7.81 17.75
N GLU A 117 -15.53 6.71 18.00
CA GLU A 117 -14.78 6.50 19.26
C GLU A 117 -13.28 6.27 19.05
N ASP A 118 -12.86 5.83 17.86
CA ASP A 118 -11.45 5.78 17.43
C ASP A 118 -11.20 6.88 16.38
N ALA A 119 -11.24 8.15 16.81
CA ALA A 119 -10.82 9.25 15.96
C ALA A 119 -9.37 9.01 15.49
N ASP A 120 -9.16 9.04 14.17
CA ASP A 120 -7.88 9.14 13.46
C ASP A 120 -7.07 7.87 13.14
N GLY A 121 -7.57 6.66 13.45
CA GLY A 121 -6.82 5.43 13.20
C GLY A 121 -6.99 4.83 11.79
N TRP A 122 -6.02 5.01 10.89
CA TRP A 122 -5.91 4.19 9.67
C TRP A 122 -5.66 2.72 10.03
N ARG A 123 -6.32 1.78 9.34
CA ARG A 123 -6.08 0.33 9.51
C ARG A 123 -5.68 -0.29 8.18
N ALA A 124 -4.71 -1.20 8.19
CA ALA A 124 -4.32 -1.98 7.03
C ALA A 124 -4.46 -3.47 7.33
N VAL A 125 -5.09 -4.23 6.45
CA VAL A 125 -5.03 -5.69 6.48
C VAL A 125 -3.82 -6.10 5.66
N VAL A 126 -2.91 -6.83 6.29
CA VAL A 126 -1.64 -7.25 5.69
C VAL A 126 -1.53 -8.76 5.74
N TRP A 127 -1.14 -9.37 4.63
CA TRP A 127 -0.80 -10.79 4.59
C TRP A 127 0.61 -10.97 5.11
N CYS A 128 0.79 -11.83 6.12
CA CYS A 128 2.07 -12.11 6.75
C CYS A 128 2.57 -13.51 6.36
N PRO A 129 3.52 -13.66 5.42
CA PRO A 129 4.04 -14.97 5.01
C PRO A 129 4.58 -15.80 6.18
N HIS A 130 5.25 -15.13 7.14
CA HIS A 130 5.82 -15.78 8.32
C HIS A 130 4.78 -16.35 9.30
N LEU A 131 3.51 -15.92 9.22
CA LEU A 131 2.41 -16.45 10.03
C LEU A 131 1.41 -17.30 9.21
N GLY A 132 1.51 -17.27 7.87
CA GLY A 132 0.55 -17.91 6.98
C GLY A 132 -0.89 -17.39 7.13
N LYS A 133 -1.07 -16.14 7.59
CA LYS A 133 -2.39 -15.54 7.80
C LYS A 133 -2.38 -14.01 7.62
N ASP A 134 -3.58 -13.46 7.43
CA ASP A 134 -3.79 -12.01 7.47
C ASP A 134 -3.68 -11.46 8.90
N GLN A 135 -3.17 -10.25 9.02
CA GLN A 135 -3.11 -9.46 10.25
C GLN A 135 -3.74 -8.09 10.02
N VAL A 136 -4.34 -7.53 11.08
CA VAL A 136 -4.85 -6.15 11.06
C VAL A 136 -3.81 -5.26 11.73
N ALA A 137 -3.18 -4.42 10.93
CA ALA A 137 -2.25 -3.39 11.36
C ALA A 137 -3.03 -2.12 11.70
N HIS A 138 -2.87 -1.65 12.94
CA HIS A 138 -3.48 -0.42 13.44
C HIS A 138 -2.41 0.68 13.48
N LEU A 139 -2.61 1.77 12.75
CA LEU A 139 -1.73 2.94 12.87
C LEU A 139 -2.16 3.81 14.06
N PRO A 140 -1.20 4.45 14.76
CA PRO A 140 0.25 4.51 14.48
C PRO A 140 1.05 3.34 15.09
N ARG A 141 0.40 2.35 15.71
CA ARG A 141 1.09 1.24 16.39
C ARG A 141 1.91 0.36 15.44
N PHE A 142 1.56 0.34 14.16
CA PHE A 142 2.27 -0.39 13.12
C PHE A 142 3.02 0.60 12.24
N GLU A 143 4.31 0.35 12.05
CA GLU A 143 5.13 1.12 11.12
C GLU A 143 5.39 0.27 9.87
N PHE A 144 5.42 0.94 8.73
CA PHE A 144 5.63 0.32 7.43
C PHE A 144 6.83 0.95 6.74
N ARG A 145 7.63 0.14 6.06
CA ARG A 145 8.66 0.61 5.12
C ARG A 145 8.75 -0.25 3.85
N PRO A 146 9.29 0.27 2.75
CA PRO A 146 9.58 -0.52 1.56
C PRO A 146 10.51 -1.69 1.87
N ILE A 147 10.43 -2.78 1.08
CA ILE A 147 11.40 -3.87 1.17
C ILE A 147 12.77 -3.32 0.83
N ARG A 148 13.69 -3.35 1.81
CA ARG A 148 15.06 -2.92 1.64
C ARG A 148 15.91 -4.04 1.06
N MET A 149 16.93 -3.67 0.28
CA MET A 149 17.93 -4.63 -0.18
C MET A 149 18.68 -5.22 1.03
N PRO A 150 19.18 -6.47 0.94
CA PRO A 150 19.88 -7.10 2.06
C PRO A 150 21.01 -6.25 2.65
N GLU A 151 21.76 -5.50 1.82
CA GLU A 151 22.85 -4.64 2.30
C GLU A 151 22.34 -3.44 3.13
N GLN A 152 21.15 -2.92 2.81
CA GLN A 152 20.52 -1.83 3.56
C GLN A 152 19.98 -2.33 4.90
N CYS A 153 19.36 -3.51 4.92
CA CYS A 153 18.90 -4.14 6.15
C CYS A 153 20.05 -4.41 7.12
N GLU A 154 21.19 -4.90 6.62
CA GLU A 154 22.38 -5.13 7.43
C GLU A 154 22.94 -3.82 8.01
N CYS A 155 23.04 -2.78 7.19
CA CYS A 155 23.45 -1.45 7.63
C CYS A 155 22.57 -0.94 8.78
N ASP A 156 21.25 -0.98 8.63
CA ASP A 156 20.34 -0.47 9.67
C ASP A 156 20.37 -1.32 10.94
N GLU A 157 20.47 -2.65 10.84
CA GLU A 157 20.63 -3.52 12.03
C GLU A 157 21.89 -3.17 12.81
N VAL A 158 23.00 -2.93 12.10
CA VAL A 158 24.29 -2.59 12.71
C VAL A 158 24.27 -1.18 13.29
N VAL A 159 23.61 -0.23 12.63
CA VAL A 159 23.40 1.14 13.12
C VAL A 159 22.50 1.17 14.35
N GLU A 160 21.37 0.46 14.35
CA GLU A 160 20.46 0.36 15.51
C GLU A 160 21.16 -0.34 16.69
N ALA A 161 21.90 -1.43 16.44
CA ALA A 161 22.69 -2.08 17.48
C ALA A 161 23.71 -1.11 18.10
N ALA A 162 24.43 -0.35 17.27
CA ALA A 162 25.37 0.67 17.75
C ALA A 162 24.69 1.78 18.56
N LEU A 163 23.55 2.28 18.10
CA LEU A 163 22.76 3.29 18.81
C LEU A 163 22.17 2.77 20.13
N SER A 164 21.82 1.48 20.20
CA SER A 164 21.28 0.85 21.42
C SER A 164 22.32 0.66 22.52
N MET A 165 23.60 0.56 22.16
CA MET A 165 24.73 0.48 23.08
C MET A 165 25.19 1.86 23.56
N ASP A 166 24.57 2.92 23.04
CA ASP A 166 25.03 4.28 23.23
C ASP A 166 24.40 4.98 24.44
N CYS A 167 25.18 5.80 25.14
CA CYS A 167 24.72 6.54 26.31
C CYS A 167 24.00 7.86 25.92
N ARG A 168 23.08 8.32 26.81
CA ARG A 168 22.19 9.47 26.61
C ARG A 168 22.96 10.72 26.11
N PRO A 169 22.36 11.50 25.19
CA PRO A 169 23.09 12.47 24.38
C PRO A 169 23.59 13.67 25.19
N SER A 170 24.81 14.12 24.88
CA SER A 170 25.21 15.52 25.00
C SER A 170 24.94 16.21 23.67
N ASP A 171 24.11 17.25 23.68
CA ASP A 171 23.62 17.94 22.48
C ASP A 171 24.76 18.49 21.59
N GLY A 172 24.65 18.33 20.26
CA GLY A 172 25.43 19.17 19.32
C GLY A 172 25.99 18.57 18.02
N MET A 173 25.73 17.31 17.64
CA MET A 173 26.24 16.77 16.36
C MET A 173 25.13 16.27 15.42
N LEU A 174 25.48 16.16 14.12
CA LEU A 174 24.75 15.48 13.04
C LEU A 174 23.92 14.30 13.57
N SER A 175 22.75 14.02 12.98
CA SER A 175 21.89 12.94 13.45
C SER A 175 22.74 11.69 13.67
N ARG A 176 22.76 11.16 14.89
CA ARG A 176 23.68 10.09 15.31
C ARG A 176 23.55 8.86 14.41
N THR A 177 22.35 8.66 13.88
CA THR A 177 22.02 7.70 12.83
C THR A 177 22.84 7.91 11.56
N ASP A 178 22.97 9.14 11.07
CA ASP A 178 23.76 9.44 9.87
C ASP A 178 25.27 9.25 10.13
N PHE A 179 25.73 9.57 11.35
CA PHE A 179 27.11 9.28 11.76
C PHE A 179 27.38 7.76 11.78
N CYS A 180 26.51 6.96 12.40
CA CYS A 180 26.66 5.50 12.41
C CYS A 180 26.57 4.89 11.00
N ARG A 181 25.71 5.43 10.12
CA ARG A 181 25.65 5.02 8.70
C ARG A 181 26.95 5.32 7.97
N ALA A 182 27.54 6.49 8.20
CA ALA A 182 28.83 6.84 7.61
C ALA A 182 29.94 5.89 8.07
N LEU A 183 29.93 5.49 9.35
CA LEU A 183 30.88 4.50 9.88
C LEU A 183 30.66 3.10 9.26
N TYR A 184 29.42 2.68 9.05
CA TYR A 184 29.12 1.42 8.36
C TYR A 184 29.60 1.45 6.90
N GLY A 185 29.29 2.53 6.16
CA GLY A 185 29.75 2.72 4.78
C GLY A 185 31.28 2.77 4.64
N ALA A 186 31.98 3.26 5.67
CA ALA A 186 33.44 3.26 5.76
C ALA A 186 34.04 1.90 6.22
N GLY A 187 33.21 0.89 6.50
CA GLY A 187 33.65 -0.43 7.00
C GLY A 187 34.17 -0.43 8.44
N MET A 188 33.95 0.66 9.17
CA MET A 188 34.38 0.87 10.57
C MET A 188 33.34 0.39 11.59
N LEU A 189 32.09 0.22 11.18
CA LEU A 189 31.03 -0.40 11.97
C LEU A 189 30.71 -1.76 11.36
N ARG A 190 30.78 -2.83 12.16
CA ARG A 190 30.56 -4.21 11.71
C ARG A 190 29.53 -4.89 12.60
N ARG A 191 28.91 -5.94 12.06
CA ARG A 191 27.99 -6.77 12.82
C ARG A 191 28.70 -7.35 14.05
N PRO A 192 28.14 -7.23 15.26
CA PRO A 192 28.70 -7.89 16.42
C PRO A 192 28.68 -9.40 16.19
N GLU A 193 29.84 -10.03 16.40
CA GLU A 193 29.94 -11.49 16.40
C GLU A 193 29.11 -12.02 17.59
N LYS A 194 28.26 -13.02 17.32
CA LYS A 194 27.42 -13.67 18.33
C LYS A 194 28.22 -14.57 19.25
#